data_AF-A0A6I8W053-F1
#
_entry.id   AF-A0A6I8W053-F1
#
_cell.length_a   1.000
_cell.length_b   1.000
_cell.length_c   1.000
_cell.angle_alpha   90.00
_cell.angle_beta   90.00
_cell.angle_gamma   90.00
#
_symmetry.space_group_name_H-M   'P 1'
#
loop_
_entity.id
_entity.type
_entity.pdbx_description
1 polymer ?
#
loop_
_entity_poly.entity_id
_entity_poly.type
_entity_poly.pdbx_seq_one_letter_code
_entity_poly.pdbx_strand_id
1 'polypeptide(L)'
;MNFLSRCAKSVGAMRSRGPRGLRFLFQDCGDDHSSGTMAEITEKIKEQVGVEMGYHTIPKCRAGLLKYHPKLEDLPERSMKDSYRTAVLPLGSDVKVRERHVNYLGMVRGGRLIEEMDMLAIWICHCHVKLPSLPRNTPLPYTFVTLLVDSVELLVQAKADIDLMLSGHVSWTGTSSMEISINVRQQEQSIAKGIFLMVARNATNTGPAPVNPLKPTMEQEKIYWEAAKERKKKENHALHLLG
;
A
#
# COMPACT_ATOMS: atom_id res chain seq x y z
N MET A 1 4.16 -41.26 39.11
CA MET A 1 5.17 -40.57 38.28
C MET A 1 4.58 -40.41 36.90
N ASN A 2 4.17 -39.20 36.51
CA ASN A 2 3.81 -38.84 35.13
C ASN A 2 4.20 -37.37 34.91
N PHE A 3 5.14 -37.19 33.99
CA PHE A 3 5.91 -35.98 33.69
C PHE A 3 5.18 -35.18 32.59
N LEU A 4 4.00 -34.64 32.85
CA LEU A 4 3.30 -33.73 31.92
C LEU A 4 2.54 -32.61 32.65
N SER A 5 3.24 -31.93 33.55
CA SER A 5 2.82 -30.62 34.07
C SER A 5 4.07 -29.78 34.29
N ARG A 6 4.39 -28.95 33.28
CA ARG A 6 5.24 -27.73 33.33
C ARG A 6 5.62 -27.32 31.91
N CYS A 7 4.77 -26.54 31.27
CA CYS A 7 5.23 -25.47 30.38
C CYS A 7 4.09 -24.46 30.17
N ALA A 8 3.66 -23.87 31.29
CA ALA A 8 2.94 -22.61 31.30
C ALA A 8 3.85 -21.60 32.00
N LYS A 9 3.99 -20.41 31.42
CA LYS A 9 4.80 -19.24 31.82
C LYS A 9 6.14 -19.12 31.07
N SER A 10 6.10 -18.37 29.96
CA SER A 10 6.91 -17.16 29.76
C SER A 10 6.91 -16.79 28.28
N VAL A 11 5.83 -16.14 27.83
CA VAL A 11 5.92 -15.22 26.68
C VAL A 11 5.49 -13.88 27.23
N GLY A 12 6.47 -13.16 27.75
CA GLY A 12 6.31 -11.78 28.15
C GLY A 12 5.76 -11.00 26.97
N ALA A 13 4.59 -10.40 27.18
CA ALA A 13 3.99 -9.43 26.29
C ALA A 13 4.97 -8.26 26.10
N MET A 14 5.77 -8.32 25.05
CA MET A 14 6.50 -7.17 24.54
C MET A 14 5.48 -6.28 23.82
N ARG A 15 4.74 -5.51 24.60
CA ARG A 15 3.99 -4.35 24.10
C ARG A 15 5.01 -3.39 23.51
N SER A 16 5.30 -3.52 22.23
CA SER A 16 5.98 -2.49 21.46
C SER A 16 5.04 -1.28 21.44
N ARG A 17 5.19 -0.41 22.43
CA ARG A 17 4.79 1.00 22.29
C ARG A 17 5.67 1.56 21.18
N GLY A 18 5.23 1.39 19.93
CA GLY A 18 5.78 2.14 18.81
C GLY A 18 5.75 3.63 19.16
N PRO A 19 6.72 4.42 18.67
CA PRO A 19 6.83 5.82 19.05
C PRO A 19 5.49 6.52 18.78
N ARG A 20 5.04 7.30 19.77
CA ARG A 20 3.78 8.08 19.77
C ARG A 20 3.69 9.15 18.65
N GLY A 21 4.60 9.13 17.68
CA GLY A 21 4.74 10.11 16.60
C GLY A 21 4.00 9.78 15.29
N LEU A 22 3.38 8.60 15.16
CA LEU A 22 2.71 8.21 13.89
C LEU A 22 1.55 9.13 13.48
N ARG A 23 0.85 9.73 14.47
CA ARG A 23 -0.30 10.62 14.22
C ARG A 23 0.12 11.86 13.40
N PHE A 24 1.30 12.40 13.64
CA PHE A 24 1.66 13.75 13.21
C PHE A 24 2.39 13.86 11.87
N LEU A 25 2.72 12.75 11.20
CA LEU A 25 3.56 12.83 9.99
C LEU A 25 2.91 13.58 8.83
N PHE A 26 1.60 13.41 8.67
CA PHE A 26 0.85 13.98 7.56
C PHE A 26 -0.53 14.52 7.97
N GLN A 27 -0.84 14.55 9.27
CA GLN A 27 -2.14 15.04 9.77
C GLN A 27 -2.32 16.56 9.59
N ASP A 28 -1.23 17.29 9.35
CA ASP A 28 -1.21 18.74 9.08
C ASP A 28 -0.96 19.09 7.60
N CYS A 29 -0.88 18.12 6.69
CA CYS A 29 -0.80 18.39 5.26
C CYS A 29 -2.23 18.52 4.71
N GLY A 30 -2.59 19.69 4.17
CA GLY A 30 -3.93 20.01 3.67
C GLY A 30 -4.48 19.06 2.58
N ASP A 31 -5.62 19.43 1.99
CA ASP A 31 -6.47 18.61 1.11
C ASP A 31 -5.76 17.94 -0.11
N ASP A 32 -4.53 18.34 -0.44
CA ASP A 32 -3.75 17.85 -1.60
C ASP A 32 -3.47 16.34 -1.61
N HIS A 33 -3.57 15.64 -0.47
CA HIS A 33 -3.30 14.19 -0.38
C HIS A 33 -4.56 13.32 -0.39
N SER A 34 -5.75 13.93 -0.40
CA SER A 34 -7.02 13.22 -0.45
C SER A 34 -7.23 12.57 -1.81
N SER A 35 -7.44 11.26 -1.82
CA SER A 35 -7.80 10.52 -3.03
C SER A 35 -9.30 10.30 -3.16
N GLY A 36 -10.09 10.76 -2.19
CA GLY A 36 -11.53 10.59 -2.16
C GLY A 36 -11.96 9.21 -1.66
N THR A 37 -12.98 8.61 -2.26
CA THR A 37 -13.45 7.28 -1.86
C THR A 37 -12.64 6.15 -2.51
N MET A 38 -12.67 4.94 -1.92
CA MET A 38 -12.05 3.77 -2.54
C MET A 38 -12.62 3.45 -3.94
N ALA A 39 -13.90 3.76 -4.18
CA ALA A 39 -14.51 3.64 -5.50
C ALA A 39 -13.89 4.63 -6.50
N GLU A 40 -13.69 5.88 -6.10
CA GLU A 40 -13.03 6.90 -6.93
C GLU A 40 -11.57 6.55 -7.22
N ILE A 41 -10.85 5.96 -6.26
CA ILE A 41 -9.49 5.43 -6.50
C ILE A 41 -9.52 4.38 -7.61
N THR A 42 -10.50 3.48 -7.59
CA THR A 42 -10.64 2.44 -8.62
C THR A 42 -10.82 3.07 -10.00
N GLU A 43 -11.62 4.13 -10.12
CA GLU A 43 -11.79 4.86 -11.38
C GLU A 43 -10.51 5.59 -11.80
N LYS A 44 -9.81 6.27 -10.89
CA LYS A 44 -8.52 6.92 -11.16
C LYS A 44 -7.46 5.95 -11.66
N ILE A 45 -7.39 4.73 -11.09
CA ILE A 45 -6.48 3.68 -11.57
C ILE A 45 -6.85 3.27 -13.01
N LYS A 46 -8.13 3.04 -13.30
CA LYS A 46 -8.58 2.67 -14.65
C LYS A 46 -8.22 3.74 -15.68
N GLU A 47 -8.46 5.01 -15.36
CA GLU A 47 -8.08 6.15 -16.20
C GLU A 47 -6.57 6.19 -16.46
N GLN A 48 -5.76 6.06 -15.41
CA GLN A 48 -4.30 6.15 -15.50
C GLN A 48 -3.67 4.98 -16.28
N VAL A 49 -4.30 3.80 -16.24
CA VAL A 49 -3.90 2.62 -17.03
C VAL A 49 -4.44 2.69 -18.47
N GLY A 50 -5.50 3.48 -18.71
CA GLY A 50 -6.17 3.60 -20.01
C GLY A 50 -7.07 2.39 -20.30
N VAL A 51 -7.70 1.83 -19.27
CA VAL A 51 -8.64 0.69 -19.40
C VAL A 51 -9.99 1.21 -19.89
N GLU A 52 -10.49 0.64 -20.98
CA GLU A 52 -11.85 0.91 -21.48
C GLU A 52 -12.88 0.14 -20.65
N MET A 53 -14.07 0.72 -20.47
CA MET A 53 -15.15 0.06 -19.76
C MET A 53 -15.74 -1.08 -20.59
N GLY A 54 -15.74 -2.30 -20.03
CA GLY A 54 -16.37 -3.45 -20.65
C GLY A 54 -15.55 -4.73 -20.47
N TYR A 55 -16.18 -5.87 -20.76
CA TYR A 55 -15.46 -7.14 -20.88
C TYR A 55 -14.88 -7.24 -22.30
N HIS A 56 -13.56 -7.30 -22.40
CA HIS A 56 -12.86 -7.52 -23.66
C HIS A 56 -12.20 -8.89 -23.63
N THR A 57 -12.53 -9.76 -24.59
CA THR A 57 -11.94 -11.11 -24.71
C THR A 57 -10.44 -11.08 -25.02
N ILE A 58 -9.98 -10.02 -25.70
CA ILE A 58 -8.57 -9.79 -26.00
C ILE A 58 -8.15 -8.50 -25.27
N PRO A 59 -7.23 -8.57 -24.30
CA PRO A 59 -6.68 -7.40 -23.65
C PRO A 59 -6.04 -6.46 -24.66
N LYS A 60 -6.28 -5.15 -24.53
CA LYS A 60 -5.67 -4.14 -25.40
C LYS A 60 -4.15 -4.22 -25.29
N CYS A 61 -3.48 -4.34 -26.42
CA CYS A 61 -2.02 -4.40 -26.45
C CYS A 61 -1.43 -3.06 -26.01
N ARG A 62 -0.61 -3.08 -24.95
CA ARG A 62 0.10 -1.90 -24.41
C ARG A 62 1.55 -1.80 -24.93
N ALA A 63 1.92 -2.55 -25.97
CA ALA A 63 3.28 -2.56 -26.51
C ALA A 63 3.74 -1.17 -27.02
N GLY A 64 2.82 -0.35 -27.53
CA GLY A 64 3.13 1.02 -27.95
C GLY A 64 3.63 1.94 -26.82
N LEU A 65 3.40 1.58 -25.56
CA LEU A 65 3.89 2.31 -24.39
C LEU A 65 5.33 1.92 -23.99
N LEU A 66 5.90 0.85 -24.57
CA LEU A 66 7.27 0.42 -24.27
C LEU A 66 8.32 1.47 -24.64
N LYS A 67 8.03 2.34 -25.61
CA LYS A 67 8.89 3.49 -25.97
C LYS A 67 9.05 4.50 -24.83
N TYR A 68 8.13 4.50 -23.86
CA TYR A 68 8.19 5.34 -22.65
C TYR A 68 8.71 4.57 -21.44
N HIS A 69 9.27 3.37 -21.63
CA HIS A 69 9.92 2.65 -20.55
C HIS A 69 11.17 3.43 -20.10
N PRO A 70 11.22 3.90 -18.85
CA PRO A 70 12.31 4.74 -18.40
C PRO A 70 13.54 3.91 -18.04
N LYS A 71 14.71 4.55 -18.08
CA LYS A 71 15.89 4.03 -17.38
C LYS A 71 15.90 4.55 -15.95
N LEU A 72 16.65 3.89 -15.07
CA LEU A 72 16.70 4.27 -13.66
C LEU A 72 17.30 5.68 -13.48
N GLU A 73 18.28 6.04 -14.30
CA GLU A 73 18.99 7.32 -14.22
C GLU A 73 18.10 8.51 -14.59
N ASP A 74 17.02 8.27 -15.34
CA ASP A 74 16.06 9.29 -15.77
C ASP A 74 15.01 9.59 -14.68
N LEU A 75 14.96 8.80 -13.61
CA LEU A 75 13.93 8.90 -12.58
C LEU A 75 14.37 9.82 -11.43
N PRO A 76 13.64 10.91 -11.17
CA PRO A 76 13.96 11.79 -10.04
C PRO A 76 13.72 11.07 -8.70
N GLU A 77 14.51 11.44 -7.69
CA GLU A 77 14.28 11.05 -6.30
C GLU A 77 12.92 11.56 -5.82
N ARG A 78 12.27 10.82 -4.91
CA ARG A 78 11.00 11.19 -4.29
C ARG A 78 11.02 10.97 -2.78
N SER A 79 10.27 11.79 -2.06
CA SER A 79 10.06 11.66 -0.62
C SER A 79 8.87 10.75 -0.29
N MET A 80 8.71 10.36 0.97
CA MET A 80 7.51 9.60 1.38
C MET A 80 6.25 10.45 1.21
N LYS A 81 6.33 11.74 1.54
CA LYS A 81 5.25 12.72 1.33
C LYS A 81 4.72 12.75 -0.11
N ASP A 82 5.60 12.64 -1.09
CA ASP A 82 5.21 12.70 -2.51
C ASP A 82 4.24 11.58 -2.91
N SER A 83 4.33 10.42 -2.24
CA SER A 83 3.48 9.25 -2.43
C SER A 83 2.34 9.13 -1.42
N TYR A 84 2.33 9.99 -0.38
CA TYR A 84 1.35 9.90 0.70
C TYR A 84 -0.07 10.16 0.17
N ARG A 85 -0.99 9.24 0.45
CA ARG A 85 -2.40 9.33 0.05
C ARG A 85 -3.33 8.91 1.19
N THR A 86 -4.48 9.55 1.23
CA THR A 86 -5.60 9.18 2.11
C THR A 86 -6.83 8.81 1.28
N ALA A 87 -7.68 7.94 1.83
CA ALA A 87 -8.89 7.46 1.18
C ALA A 87 -9.96 7.11 2.21
N VAL A 88 -11.23 7.21 1.81
CA VAL A 88 -12.37 6.87 2.66
C VAL A 88 -13.07 5.62 2.15
N LEU A 89 -13.34 4.69 3.06
CA LEU A 89 -14.31 3.60 2.85
C LEU A 89 -15.61 3.96 3.58
N PRO A 90 -16.68 4.37 2.86
CA PRO A 90 -17.87 4.97 3.45
C PRO A 90 -18.85 3.94 4.03
N LEU A 91 -18.45 3.25 5.10
CA LEU A 91 -19.30 2.25 5.78
C LEU A 91 -20.56 2.86 6.42
N GLY A 92 -20.49 4.08 6.92
CA GLY A 92 -21.63 4.75 7.56
C GLY A 92 -22.62 5.31 6.55
N SER A 93 -22.11 5.97 5.52
CA SER A 93 -22.92 6.72 4.54
C SER A 93 -23.41 5.88 3.35
N ASP A 94 -22.68 4.86 2.91
CA ASP A 94 -23.06 4.01 1.76
C ASP A 94 -23.46 2.60 2.19
N VAL A 95 -24.77 2.33 2.08
CA VAL A 95 -25.38 1.03 2.44
C VAL A 95 -24.81 -0.12 1.60
N LYS A 96 -24.55 0.10 0.30
CA LYS A 96 -24.05 -0.95 -0.61
C LYS A 96 -22.59 -1.27 -0.33
N VAL A 97 -21.79 -0.26 0.05
CA VAL A 97 -20.42 -0.48 0.53
C VAL A 97 -20.49 -1.25 1.85
N ARG A 98 -21.32 -0.84 2.80
CA ARG A 98 -21.48 -1.52 4.09
C ARG A 98 -21.87 -2.99 3.94
N GLU A 99 -22.84 -3.32 3.12
CA GLU A 99 -23.30 -4.71 2.88
C GLU A 99 -22.18 -5.62 2.35
N ARG A 100 -21.32 -5.09 1.46
CA ARG A 100 -20.18 -5.83 0.92
C ARG A 100 -19.09 -6.10 1.96
N HIS A 101 -18.92 -5.17 2.90
CA HIS A 101 -17.82 -5.15 3.85
C HIS A 101 -18.16 -5.69 5.24
N VAL A 102 -19.45 -5.82 5.58
CA VAL A 102 -19.90 -6.24 6.91
C VAL A 102 -20.57 -7.61 6.83
N ASN A 103 -20.24 -8.52 7.75
CA ASN A 103 -20.89 -9.83 7.82
C ASN A 103 -22.23 -9.76 8.59
N TYR A 104 -22.95 -10.88 8.65
CA TYR A 104 -24.24 -10.97 9.34
C TYR A 104 -24.17 -10.71 10.86
N LEU A 105 -22.97 -10.75 11.45
CA LEU A 105 -22.73 -10.44 12.87
C LEU A 105 -22.43 -8.94 13.11
N GLY A 106 -22.56 -8.09 12.09
CA GLY A 106 -22.24 -6.66 12.20
C GLY A 106 -20.75 -6.37 12.29
N MET A 107 -19.90 -7.31 11.88
CA MET A 107 -18.44 -7.20 11.93
C MET A 107 -17.86 -6.91 10.54
N VAL A 108 -16.89 -5.99 10.46
CA VAL A 108 -16.14 -5.75 9.22
C VAL A 108 -15.34 -7.00 8.84
N ARG A 109 -15.46 -7.41 7.57
CA ARG A 109 -14.80 -8.57 7.00
C ARG A 109 -13.33 -8.24 6.76
N GLY A 110 -12.43 -8.86 7.51
CA GLY A 110 -10.99 -8.64 7.39
C GLY A 110 -10.45 -8.84 5.96
N GLY A 111 -10.92 -9.86 5.25
CA GLY A 111 -10.53 -10.10 3.85
C GLY A 111 -10.89 -8.95 2.92
N ARG A 112 -12.11 -8.38 3.04
CA ARG A 112 -12.52 -7.20 2.27
C ARG A 112 -11.70 -5.97 2.65
N LEU A 113 -11.37 -5.81 3.93
CA LEU A 113 -10.51 -4.70 4.37
C LEU A 113 -9.11 -4.80 3.75
N ILE A 114 -8.55 -6.01 3.66
CA ILE A 114 -7.25 -6.24 3.01
C ILE A 114 -7.32 -5.95 1.51
N GLU A 115 -8.41 -6.30 0.84
CA GLU A 115 -8.65 -5.92 -0.58
C GLU A 115 -8.60 -4.40 -0.76
N GLU A 116 -9.27 -3.63 0.12
CA GLU A 116 -9.24 -2.16 0.07
C GLU A 116 -7.83 -1.60 0.36
N MET A 117 -7.07 -2.23 1.26
CA MET A 117 -5.67 -1.85 1.52
C MET A 117 -4.78 -2.12 0.29
N ASP A 118 -4.95 -3.25 -0.40
CA ASP A 118 -4.21 -3.58 -1.62
C ASP A 118 -4.52 -2.59 -2.76
N MET A 119 -5.81 -2.23 -2.92
CA MET A 119 -6.21 -1.20 -3.88
C MET A 119 -5.55 0.16 -3.59
N LEU A 120 -5.46 0.56 -2.32
CA LEU A 120 -4.74 1.78 -1.95
C LEU A 120 -3.23 1.65 -2.19
N ALA A 121 -2.63 0.47 -1.96
CA ALA A 121 -1.22 0.21 -2.25
C ALA A 121 -0.91 0.39 -3.74
N ILE A 122 -1.77 -0.15 -4.62
CA ILE A 122 -1.66 0.05 -6.07
C ILE A 122 -1.76 1.55 -6.42
N TRP A 123 -2.70 2.28 -5.82
CA TRP A 123 -2.83 3.72 -6.07
C TRP A 123 -1.61 4.52 -5.61
N ILE A 124 -1.04 4.18 -4.47
CA ILE A 124 0.21 4.79 -3.97
C ILE A 124 1.37 4.55 -4.95
N CYS A 125 1.46 3.36 -5.56
CA CYS A 125 2.44 3.08 -6.62
C CYS A 125 2.27 4.02 -7.81
N HIS A 126 1.03 4.16 -8.28
CA HIS A 126 0.67 5.08 -9.37
C HIS A 126 1.03 6.53 -9.07
N CYS A 127 0.89 6.95 -7.80
CA CYS A 127 1.23 8.29 -7.35
C CYS A 127 2.74 8.50 -7.15
N HIS A 128 3.47 7.44 -6.79
CA HIS A 128 4.93 7.47 -6.58
C HIS A 128 5.71 7.49 -7.89
N VAL A 129 5.27 6.80 -8.93
CA VAL A 129 6.00 6.82 -10.21
C VAL A 129 5.83 8.17 -10.90
N LYS A 130 6.94 8.89 -11.11
CA LYS A 130 7.00 10.16 -11.85
C LYS A 130 7.93 10.03 -13.05
N LEU A 131 7.36 10.19 -14.24
CA LEU A 131 8.08 10.16 -15.51
C LEU A 131 8.08 11.55 -16.15
N PRO A 132 9.15 12.35 -16.01
CA PRO A 132 9.21 13.69 -16.59
C PRO A 132 9.07 13.72 -18.11
N SER A 133 9.51 12.64 -18.78
CA SER A 133 9.48 12.49 -20.24
C SER A 133 8.15 11.96 -20.79
N LEU A 134 7.20 11.57 -19.94
CA LEU A 134 5.92 11.03 -20.39
C LEU A 134 5.03 12.18 -20.90
N PRO A 135 4.51 12.12 -22.14
CA PRO A 135 3.61 13.14 -22.65
C PRO A 135 2.31 13.20 -21.83
N ARG A 136 1.73 14.41 -21.72
CA ARG A 136 0.42 14.61 -21.08
C ARG A 136 -0.64 13.71 -21.73
N ASN A 137 -1.58 13.22 -20.94
CA ASN A 137 -2.67 12.32 -21.36
C ASN A 137 -2.22 10.96 -21.94
N THR A 138 -0.97 10.56 -21.71
CA THR A 138 -0.51 9.20 -22.03
C THR A 138 -0.71 8.30 -20.81
N PRO A 139 -1.29 7.09 -20.98
CA PRO A 139 -1.37 6.13 -19.88
C PRO A 139 0.01 5.79 -19.32
N LEU A 140 0.08 5.57 -18.00
CA LEU A 140 1.33 5.24 -17.34
C LEU A 140 1.87 3.91 -17.90
N PRO A 141 3.13 3.81 -18.38
CA PRO A 141 3.67 2.61 -19.02
C PRO A 141 4.08 1.51 -18.02
N TYR A 142 3.30 1.36 -16.93
CA TYR A 142 3.56 0.46 -15.81
C TYR A 142 2.40 -0.51 -15.60
N THR A 143 2.75 -1.65 -15.02
CA THR A 143 1.81 -2.56 -14.36
C THR A 143 2.37 -2.82 -12.96
N PHE A 144 1.58 -2.56 -11.92
CA PHE A 144 1.97 -2.86 -10.54
C PHE A 144 1.34 -4.17 -10.11
N VAL A 145 2.13 -5.00 -9.45
CA VAL A 145 1.72 -6.31 -8.97
C VAL A 145 2.10 -6.43 -7.50
N THR A 146 1.18 -6.92 -6.69
CA THR A 146 1.45 -7.26 -5.30
C THR A 146 2.30 -8.54 -5.29
N LEU A 147 3.56 -8.42 -4.86
CA LEU A 147 4.46 -9.56 -4.75
C LEU A 147 4.16 -10.36 -3.48
N LEU A 148 4.01 -9.65 -2.36
CA LEU A 148 3.62 -10.24 -1.09
C LEU A 148 2.96 -9.21 -0.19
N VAL A 149 2.15 -9.71 0.74
CA VAL A 149 1.66 -8.95 1.89
C VAL A 149 2.49 -9.40 3.09
N ASP A 150 3.44 -8.57 3.53
CA ASP A 150 4.43 -8.93 4.56
C ASP A 150 3.76 -9.09 5.92
N SER A 151 2.95 -8.11 6.30
CA SER A 151 2.18 -8.15 7.54
C SER A 151 0.87 -7.40 7.39
N VAL A 152 -0.18 -7.95 8.01
CA VAL A 152 -1.44 -7.23 8.29
C VAL A 152 -1.78 -7.46 9.75
N GLU A 153 -1.80 -6.40 10.53
CA GLU A 153 -2.17 -6.40 11.93
C GLU A 153 -3.58 -5.85 12.08
N LEU A 154 -4.55 -6.70 12.44
CA LEU A 154 -5.89 -6.27 12.86
C LEU A 154 -5.85 -5.95 14.36
N LEU A 155 -5.78 -4.67 14.69
CA LEU A 155 -5.53 -4.19 16.05
C LEU A 155 -6.81 -4.19 16.88
N VAL A 156 -7.89 -3.65 16.33
CA VAL A 156 -9.19 -3.60 16.99
C VAL A 156 -10.31 -3.73 15.98
N GLN A 157 -11.43 -4.30 16.43
CA GLN A 157 -12.64 -4.43 15.64
C GLN A 157 -13.20 -3.06 15.22
N ALA A 158 -13.37 -2.85 13.91
CA ALA A 158 -14.04 -1.68 13.37
C ALA A 158 -15.56 -1.74 13.59
N LYS A 159 -16.16 -0.57 13.81
CA LYS A 159 -17.61 -0.39 13.81
C LYS A 159 -18.15 -0.39 12.38
N ALA A 160 -19.25 -1.11 12.16
CA ALA A 160 -19.83 -1.32 10.84
C ALA A 160 -20.54 -0.11 10.23
N ASP A 161 -20.87 0.89 11.04
CA ASP A 161 -21.69 2.07 10.72
C ASP A 161 -20.88 3.38 10.74
N ILE A 162 -19.55 3.29 10.86
CA ILE A 162 -18.65 4.44 10.85
C ILE A 162 -17.61 4.26 9.76
N ASP A 163 -17.38 5.30 8.97
CA ASP A 163 -16.42 5.28 7.87
C ASP A 163 -14.99 4.94 8.33
N LEU A 164 -14.26 4.22 7.49
CA LEU A 164 -12.84 3.95 7.70
C LEU A 164 -12.01 4.92 6.86
N MET A 165 -10.98 5.49 7.47
CA MET A 165 -9.98 6.28 6.78
C MET A 165 -8.73 5.44 6.58
N LEU A 166 -8.37 5.21 5.33
CA LEU A 166 -7.14 4.55 4.94
C LEU A 166 -6.10 5.62 4.60
N SER A 167 -4.84 5.34 4.92
CA SER A 167 -3.73 6.21 4.57
C SER A 167 -2.47 5.39 4.37
N GLY A 168 -1.58 5.83 3.49
CA GLY A 168 -0.33 5.13 3.25
C GLY A 168 0.66 5.92 2.42
N HIS A 169 1.88 5.40 2.33
CA HIS A 169 3.00 5.94 1.57
C HIS A 169 4.00 4.84 1.22
N VAL A 170 4.86 5.10 0.25
CA VAL A 170 6.04 4.29 -0.02
C VAL A 170 7.04 4.47 1.11
N SER A 171 7.36 3.39 1.83
CA SER A 171 8.32 3.37 2.94
C SER A 171 9.71 2.91 2.50
N TRP A 172 9.82 2.18 1.38
CA TRP A 172 11.09 1.81 0.77
C TRP A 172 11.00 1.56 -0.74
N THR A 173 12.10 1.76 -1.47
CA THR A 173 12.21 1.44 -2.91
C THR A 173 13.48 0.64 -3.20
N GLY A 174 13.33 -0.44 -3.96
CA GLY A 174 14.43 -1.12 -4.65
C GLY A 174 14.56 -0.59 -6.08
N THR A 175 15.17 -1.37 -6.97
CA THR A 175 15.25 -0.99 -8.40
C THR A 175 13.88 -0.99 -9.07
N SER A 176 13.08 -2.05 -8.88
CA SER A 176 11.74 -2.22 -9.49
C SER A 176 10.68 -2.68 -8.47
N SER A 177 10.95 -2.48 -7.18
CA SER A 177 10.07 -2.90 -6.07
C SER A 177 9.84 -1.75 -5.11
N MET A 178 8.68 -1.73 -4.47
CA MET A 178 8.28 -0.71 -3.50
C MET A 178 7.65 -1.37 -2.27
N GLU A 179 8.14 -1.02 -1.07
CA GLU A 179 7.45 -1.33 0.18
C GLU A 179 6.46 -0.20 0.48
N ILE A 180 5.22 -0.55 0.80
CA ILE A 180 4.14 0.38 1.08
C ILE A 180 3.62 0.12 2.48
N SER A 181 3.63 1.16 3.30
CA SER A 181 3.07 1.14 4.65
C SER A 181 1.67 1.75 4.63
N ILE A 182 0.69 1.01 5.14
CA ILE A 182 -0.71 1.42 5.21
C ILE A 182 -1.21 1.40 6.65
N ASN A 183 -1.99 2.40 7.02
CA ASN A 183 -2.71 2.49 8.28
C ASN A 183 -4.18 2.80 8.03
N VAL A 184 -5.04 1.96 8.60
CA VAL A 184 -6.49 2.11 8.61
C VAL A 184 -6.91 2.60 9.98
N ARG A 185 -7.68 3.68 10.03
CA ARG A 185 -8.21 4.26 11.26
C ARG A 185 -9.71 4.48 11.18
N GLN A 186 -10.34 4.45 12.34
CA GLN A 186 -11.70 4.89 12.55
C GLN A 186 -11.65 5.93 13.66
N GLN A 187 -12.05 7.17 13.35
CA GLN A 187 -11.86 8.30 14.25
C GLN A 187 -10.37 8.40 14.68
N GLU A 188 -10.09 8.34 15.99
CA GLU A 188 -8.74 8.39 16.59
C GLU A 188 -8.10 7.00 16.80
N GLN A 189 -8.79 5.93 16.41
CA GLN A 189 -8.39 4.55 16.69
C GLN A 189 -7.80 3.88 15.45
N SER A 190 -6.61 3.30 15.59
CA SER A 190 -6.01 2.46 14.55
C SER A 190 -6.69 1.10 14.57
N ILE A 191 -7.30 0.74 13.43
CA ILE A 191 -8.06 -0.50 13.23
C ILE A 191 -7.13 -1.57 12.67
N ALA A 192 -6.36 -1.21 11.65
CA ALA A 192 -5.45 -2.12 11.00
C ALA A 192 -4.20 -1.41 10.50
N LYS A 193 -3.10 -2.14 10.41
CA LYS A 193 -1.87 -1.72 9.74
C LYS A 193 -1.44 -2.80 8.77
N GLY A 194 -0.79 -2.42 7.69
CA GLY A 194 -0.25 -3.39 6.75
C GLY A 194 1.00 -2.90 6.03
N ILE A 195 1.82 -3.86 5.64
CA ILE A 195 3.01 -3.67 4.82
C ILE A 195 2.86 -4.51 3.56
N PHE A 196 2.86 -3.84 2.41
CA PHE A 196 2.69 -4.45 1.10
C PHE A 196 3.99 -4.29 0.32
N LEU A 197 4.45 -5.37 -0.32
CA LEU A 197 5.57 -5.33 -1.24
C LEU A 197 5.03 -5.41 -2.66
N MET A 198 5.21 -4.32 -3.40
CA MET A 198 4.77 -4.16 -4.77
C MET A 198 5.96 -4.29 -5.71
N VAL A 199 5.75 -4.87 -6.89
CA VAL A 199 6.71 -4.87 -7.99
C VAL A 199 6.16 -4.11 -9.17
N ALA A 200 7.03 -3.35 -9.81
CA ALA A 200 6.77 -2.57 -11.00
C ALA A 200 7.22 -3.34 -12.23
N ARG A 201 6.32 -3.50 -13.19
CA ARG A 201 6.53 -4.20 -14.46
C ARG A 201 6.30 -3.23 -15.61
N ASN A 202 6.97 -3.49 -16.73
CA ASN A 202 6.76 -2.69 -17.94
C ASN A 202 5.33 -2.82 -18.49
N ALA A 203 4.98 -1.98 -19.47
CA ALA A 203 3.63 -1.90 -20.00
C ALA A 203 3.05 -3.24 -20.53
N THR A 204 3.91 -4.18 -20.95
CA THR A 204 3.53 -5.51 -21.44
C THR A 204 3.70 -6.63 -20.40
N ASN A 205 4.06 -6.30 -19.17
CA ASN A 205 4.37 -7.23 -18.09
C ASN A 205 5.46 -8.29 -18.43
N THR A 206 6.33 -7.98 -19.39
CA THR A 206 7.40 -8.89 -19.84
C THR A 206 8.67 -8.76 -19.01
N GLY A 207 8.90 -7.60 -18.39
CA GLY A 207 10.10 -7.33 -17.60
C GLY A 207 9.87 -6.36 -16.44
N PRO A 208 10.83 -6.29 -15.50
CA PRO A 208 10.80 -5.30 -14.43
C PRO A 208 10.87 -3.88 -15.01
N ALA A 209 10.25 -2.92 -14.33
CA ALA A 209 10.36 -1.50 -14.66
C ALA A 209 10.94 -0.72 -13.47
N PRO A 210 11.95 0.14 -13.68
CA PRO A 210 12.58 0.85 -12.57
C PRO A 210 11.59 1.82 -11.90
N VAL A 211 11.77 2.10 -10.62
CA VAL A 211 10.92 3.05 -9.87
C VAL A 211 11.74 4.20 -9.32
N ASN A 212 11.09 5.33 -9.08
CA ASN A 212 11.74 6.51 -8.51
C ASN A 212 12.42 6.18 -7.16
N PRO A 213 13.72 6.47 -6.99
CA PRO A 213 14.40 6.23 -5.73
C PRO A 213 13.76 7.04 -4.60
N LEU A 214 13.51 6.40 -3.47
CA LEU A 214 12.98 7.07 -2.29
C LEU A 214 14.13 7.71 -1.49
N LYS A 215 13.96 8.98 -1.15
CA LYS A 215 14.85 9.76 -0.30
C LYS A 215 14.06 10.33 0.86
N PRO A 216 14.25 9.80 2.08
CA PRO A 216 13.67 10.39 3.28
C PRO A 216 14.16 11.82 3.46
N THR A 217 13.23 12.74 3.66
CA THR A 217 13.48 14.18 3.84
C THR A 217 13.32 14.62 5.29
N MET A 218 12.42 13.97 6.04
CA MET A 218 12.16 14.28 7.45
C MET A 218 12.78 13.25 8.39
N GLU A 219 13.10 13.65 9.62
CA GLU A 219 13.71 12.76 10.62
C GLU A 219 12.84 11.54 10.93
N GLN A 220 11.53 11.75 10.98
CA GLN A 220 10.56 10.68 11.21
C GLN A 220 10.45 9.74 9.99
N GLU A 221 10.62 10.25 8.76
CA GLU A 221 10.69 9.40 7.55
C GLU A 221 11.91 8.47 7.59
N LYS A 222 13.04 8.92 8.16
CA LYS A 222 14.22 8.08 8.35
C LYS A 222 13.92 6.85 9.20
N ILE A 223 13.08 6.98 10.23
CA ILE A 223 12.69 5.85 11.10
C ILE A 223 11.99 4.75 10.27
N TYR A 224 11.03 5.12 9.41
CA TYR A 224 10.36 4.12 8.54
C TYR A 224 11.33 3.52 7.54
N TRP A 225 12.19 4.35 6.97
CA TRP A 225 13.18 3.93 5.99
C TRP A 225 14.17 2.92 6.57
N GLU A 226 14.69 3.19 7.77
CA GLU A 226 15.59 2.29 8.48
C GLU A 226 14.88 0.99 8.86
N ALA A 227 13.67 1.06 9.41
CA ALA A 227 12.87 -0.12 9.72
C ALA A 227 12.58 -0.98 8.48
N ALA A 228 12.31 -0.35 7.33
CA ALA A 228 12.10 -1.04 6.06
C ALA A 228 13.38 -1.71 5.55
N LYS A 229 14.54 -1.02 5.63
CA LYS A 229 15.84 -1.61 5.29
C LYS A 229 16.17 -2.81 6.16
N GLU A 230 15.86 -2.77 7.44
CA GLU A 230 16.06 -3.91 8.35
C GLU A 230 15.18 -5.10 7.97
N ARG A 231 13.90 -4.89 7.66
CA ARG A 231 13.00 -5.94 7.16
C ARG A 231 13.57 -6.60 5.91
N LYS A 232 13.99 -5.82 4.92
CA LYS A 232 14.59 -6.35 3.68
C LYS A 232 15.88 -7.13 3.93
N LYS A 233 16.72 -6.70 4.87
CA LYS A 233 17.91 -7.46 5.26
C LYS A 233 17.54 -8.83 5.86
N LYS A 234 16.50 -8.89 6.68
CA LYS A 234 16.00 -10.14 7.29
C LYS A 234 15.37 -11.07 6.24
N GLU A 235 14.54 -10.54 5.35
CA GLU A 235 13.94 -11.30 4.24
C GLU A 235 15.01 -11.95 3.35
N ASN A 236 16.02 -11.17 2.93
CA ASN A 236 17.12 -11.69 2.10
C ASN A 236 17.94 -12.74 2.84
N HIS A 237 18.17 -12.57 4.15
CA HIS A 237 18.88 -13.54 4.95
C HIS A 237 18.09 -14.85 5.13
N ALA A 238 16.77 -14.76 5.34
CA ALA A 238 15.89 -15.92 5.44
C ALA A 238 15.84 -16.72 4.13
N LEU A 239 15.82 -16.05 2.97
CA LEU A 239 15.87 -16.70 1.66
C LEU A 239 17.20 -17.43 1.42
N HIS A 240 18.32 -16.91 1.92
CA HIS A 240 19.64 -17.54 1.79
C HIS A 240 19.81 -18.76 2.72
N LEU A 241 19.08 -18.85 3.83
CA LEU A 241 19.14 -20.01 4.74
C LEU A 241 18.28 -21.19 4.28
N LEU A 242 17.42 -20.98 3.27
CA LEU A 242 16.50 -21.98 2.73
C LEU A 242 16.94 -22.55 1.37
N GLY A 243 18.07 -22.08 0.82
CA GLY A 243 18.68 -22.58 -0.43
C GLY A 243 20.03 -23.25 -0.14
#